data_AF-A0A3C1GBB0-F1
#
_entry.id   AF-A0A3C1GBB0-F1
#
_cell.length_a   1.000
_cell.length_b   1.000
_cell.length_c   1.000
_cell.angle_alpha   90.00
_cell.angle_beta   90.00
_cell.angle_gamma   90.00
#
_symmetry.space_group_name_H-M   'P 1'
#
loop_
_entity.id
_entity.type
_entity.pdbx_description
1 polymer ?
#
loop_
_entity_poly.entity_id
_entity_poly.type
_entity_poly.pdbx_seq_one_letter_code
_entity_poly.pdbx_strand_id
1 'polypeptide(L)'
;MTMMLSPHFSLAEFQVTNTGLPNVAGPTARSRMTALCHEVLEPLREDLGQPVHVTSGYRSREVNEEVNGSKTSQHMAGEAADIAVDGAPARDIAAAIVRLGLPFDQVIWYDPERGGHVHVSYTSRWNPRRQVLHAPAAGGYTEGL
;
A
#
# COMPACT_ATOMS: atom_id res chain seq x y z
N MET A 1 -15.15 -19.44 -4.02
CA MET A 1 -13.70 -19.38 -4.29
C MET A 1 -13.26 -17.95 -4.13
N THR A 2 -12.27 -17.69 -3.28
CA THR A 2 -11.68 -16.35 -3.11
C THR A 2 -10.85 -16.03 -4.35
N MET A 3 -11.03 -14.84 -4.93
CA MET A 3 -10.20 -14.38 -6.04
C MET A 3 -8.83 -13.96 -5.49
N MET A 4 -7.77 -14.63 -5.94
CA MET A 4 -6.39 -14.28 -5.59
C MET A 4 -5.86 -13.21 -6.56
N LEU A 5 -5.10 -12.25 -6.03
CA LEU A 5 -4.38 -11.26 -6.82
C LEU A 5 -2.95 -11.72 -7.14
N SER A 6 -2.38 -12.54 -6.26
CA SER A 6 -1.07 -13.20 -6.37
C SER A 6 -1.05 -14.41 -5.39
N PRO A 7 0.04 -15.20 -5.28
CA PRO A 7 0.09 -16.38 -4.39
C PRO A 7 -0.35 -16.15 -2.94
N HIS A 8 -0.02 -14.99 -2.34
CA HIS A 8 -0.26 -14.71 -0.92
C HIS A 8 -1.23 -13.58 -0.64
N PHE A 9 -1.71 -12.89 -1.68
CA PHE A 9 -2.61 -11.74 -1.52
C PHE A 9 -3.91 -11.97 -2.27
N SER A 10 -5.03 -11.84 -1.57
CA SER A 10 -6.38 -11.98 -2.11
C SER A 10 -7.03 -10.63 -2.42
N LEU A 11 -8.00 -10.63 -3.33
CA LEU A 11 -8.80 -9.43 -3.61
C LEU A 11 -9.60 -8.97 -2.38
N ALA A 12 -10.00 -9.91 -1.52
CA ALA A 12 -10.78 -9.61 -0.33
C ALA A 12 -9.99 -8.71 0.64
N GLU A 13 -8.71 -9.02 0.88
CA GLU A 13 -7.81 -8.22 1.75
C GLU A 13 -7.69 -6.78 1.25
N PHE A 14 -7.70 -6.56 -0.06
CA PHE A 14 -7.60 -5.24 -0.65
C PHE A 14 -8.91 -4.43 -0.61
N GLN A 15 -10.05 -5.07 -0.37
CA GLN A 15 -11.36 -4.42 -0.40
C GLN A 15 -11.97 -4.19 0.98
N VAL A 16 -11.36 -4.71 2.04
CA VAL A 16 -11.83 -4.54 3.42
C VAL A 16 -11.63 -3.09 3.87
N THR A 17 -12.66 -2.52 4.50
CA THR A 17 -12.63 -1.18 5.10
C THR A 17 -13.48 -1.15 6.37
N ASN A 18 -13.16 -0.23 7.29
CA ASN A 18 -13.93 -0.04 8.53
C ASN A 18 -15.01 1.05 8.40
N THR A 19 -15.25 1.60 7.21
CA THR A 19 -16.21 2.70 7.01
C THR A 19 -17.65 2.21 6.91
N GLY A 20 -17.87 0.91 6.68
CA GLY A 20 -19.19 0.35 6.39
C GLY A 20 -19.72 0.71 4.98
N LEU A 21 -18.93 1.42 4.16
CA LEU A 21 -19.30 1.81 2.81
C LEU A 21 -18.94 0.70 1.79
N PRO A 22 -19.68 0.60 0.66
CA PRO A 22 -19.31 -0.29 -0.42
C PRO A 22 -17.91 0.02 -0.98
N ASN A 23 -17.05 -1.01 -0.99
CA ASN A 23 -15.68 -0.90 -1.47
C ASN A 23 -15.34 -2.02 -2.46
N VAL A 24 -15.88 -1.93 -3.67
CA VAL A 24 -15.70 -2.97 -4.69
C VAL A 24 -14.85 -2.44 -5.84
N ALA A 25 -13.72 -3.09 -6.09
CA ALA A 25 -12.83 -2.70 -7.18
C ALA A 25 -13.39 -3.17 -8.53
N GLY A 26 -13.37 -2.29 -9.53
CA GLY A 26 -13.62 -2.66 -10.93
C GLY A 26 -12.43 -3.40 -11.56
N PRO A 27 -12.61 -4.00 -12.76
CA PRO A 27 -11.58 -4.83 -13.39
C PRO A 27 -10.22 -4.14 -13.54
N THR A 28 -10.19 -2.87 -13.95
CA THR A 28 -8.94 -2.10 -14.11
C THR A 28 -8.19 -1.92 -12.78
N ALA A 29 -8.90 -1.63 -11.70
CA ALA A 29 -8.28 -1.52 -10.37
C ALA A 29 -7.75 -2.89 -9.92
N ARG A 30 -8.47 -3.98 -10.19
CA ARG A 30 -8.01 -5.35 -9.89
C ARG A 30 -6.71 -5.70 -10.61
N SER A 31 -6.60 -5.40 -11.91
CA SER A 31 -5.36 -5.62 -12.66
C SER A 31 -4.18 -4.83 -12.11
N ARG A 32 -4.41 -3.60 -11.63
CA ARG A 32 -3.35 -2.78 -11.02
C ARG A 32 -2.96 -3.29 -9.63
N MET A 33 -3.91 -3.77 -8.83
CA MET A 33 -3.63 -4.41 -7.55
C MET A 33 -2.84 -5.69 -7.74
N THR A 34 -3.21 -6.53 -8.72
CA THR A 34 -2.42 -7.70 -9.13
C THR A 34 -0.97 -7.29 -9.45
N ALA A 35 -0.76 -6.23 -10.23
CA ALA A 35 0.58 -5.76 -10.53
C ALA A 35 1.34 -5.27 -9.28
N LEU A 36 0.70 -4.49 -8.40
CA LEU A 36 1.30 -4.10 -7.11
C LEU A 36 1.71 -5.32 -6.27
N CYS A 37 0.86 -6.35 -6.21
CA CYS A 37 1.17 -7.58 -5.48
C CYS A 37 2.40 -8.28 -6.07
N HIS A 38 2.43 -8.52 -7.38
CA HIS A 38 3.51 -9.27 -8.03
C HIS A 38 4.83 -8.50 -8.07
N GLU A 39 4.80 -7.20 -8.32
CA GLU A 39 6.00 -6.40 -8.53
C GLU A 39 6.62 -5.89 -7.22
N VAL A 40 5.83 -5.78 -6.15
CA VAL A 40 6.29 -5.17 -4.89
C VAL A 40 6.01 -6.05 -3.68
N LEU A 41 4.77 -6.48 -3.46
CA LEU A 41 4.42 -7.12 -2.18
C LEU A 41 4.92 -8.56 -2.04
N GLU A 42 4.89 -9.35 -3.11
CA GLU A 42 5.42 -10.72 -3.12
C GLU A 42 6.94 -10.72 -2.92
N PRO A 43 7.77 -9.96 -3.68
CA PRO A 43 9.20 -9.88 -3.42
C PRO A 43 9.54 -9.37 -2.02
N LEU A 44 8.78 -8.40 -1.50
CA LEU A 44 8.96 -7.91 -0.13
C LEU A 44 8.69 -9.01 0.90
N ARG A 45 7.57 -9.73 0.75
CA ARG A 45 7.20 -10.84 1.62
C ARG A 45 8.26 -11.96 1.59
N GLU A 46 8.76 -12.30 0.41
CA GLU A 46 9.80 -13.31 0.21
C GLU A 46 11.12 -12.91 0.91
N ASP A 47 11.59 -11.66 0.75
CA ASP A 47 12.81 -11.17 1.41
C ASP A 47 12.68 -11.13 2.93
N LEU A 48 11.54 -10.67 3.44
CA LEU A 48 11.31 -10.59 4.88
C LEU A 48 11.11 -11.98 5.52
N GLY A 49 10.73 -12.99 4.74
CA GLY A 49 10.42 -14.33 5.24
C GLY A 49 9.22 -14.35 6.20
N GLN A 50 8.38 -13.31 6.16
CA GLN A 50 7.25 -13.11 7.09
C GLN A 50 6.01 -12.62 6.33
N PRO A 51 4.79 -12.86 6.84
CA PRO A 51 3.58 -12.31 6.25
C PRO A 51 3.60 -10.78 6.21
N VAL A 52 3.32 -10.24 5.03
CA VAL A 52 3.00 -8.82 4.84
C VAL A 52 1.48 -8.69 4.85
N HIS A 53 0.95 -7.93 5.79
CA HIS A 53 -0.49 -7.73 5.98
C HIS A 53 -0.93 -6.46 5.27
N VAL A 54 -1.99 -6.54 4.45
CA VAL A 54 -2.63 -5.37 3.85
C VAL A 54 -3.65 -4.81 4.85
N THR A 55 -3.39 -3.61 5.37
CA THR A 55 -4.29 -2.93 6.31
C THR A 55 -5.28 -2.02 5.59
N SER A 56 -4.93 -1.54 4.39
CA SER A 56 -5.82 -0.81 3.49
C SER A 56 -5.37 -0.94 2.03
N GLY A 57 -6.22 -1.51 1.16
CA GLY A 57 -5.93 -1.65 -0.27
C GLY A 57 -6.67 -0.63 -1.13
N TYR A 58 -7.54 -1.11 -2.02
CA TYR A 58 -8.41 -0.25 -2.83
C TYR A 58 -9.34 0.59 -1.96
N ARG A 59 -9.62 1.82 -2.40
CA ARG A 59 -10.65 2.67 -1.82
C ARG A 59 -11.58 3.16 -2.93
N SER A 60 -12.88 2.89 -2.81
CA SER A 60 -13.89 3.57 -3.61
C SER A 60 -13.82 5.07 -3.36
N ARG A 61 -14.48 5.86 -4.20
CA ARG A 61 -14.52 7.30 -4.02
C ARG A 61 -15.14 7.67 -2.67
N GLU A 62 -16.24 7.03 -2.31
CA GLU A 62 -16.94 7.28 -1.05
C GLU A 62 -16.06 6.91 0.14
N VAL A 63 -15.38 5.75 0.10
CA VAL A 63 -14.44 5.34 1.16
C VAL A 63 -13.29 6.33 1.28
N ASN A 64 -12.70 6.75 0.16
CA ASN A 64 -11.58 7.68 0.18
C ASN A 64 -11.99 9.06 0.71
N GLU A 65 -13.18 9.54 0.36
CA GLU A 65 -13.75 10.78 0.90
C GLU A 65 -14.00 10.68 2.41
N GLU A 66 -14.58 9.57 2.89
CA GLU A 66 -14.87 9.32 4.31
C GLU A 66 -13.61 9.32 5.19
N VAL A 67 -12.50 8.76 4.70
CA VAL A 67 -11.22 8.76 5.43
C VAL A 67 -10.38 10.02 5.19
N ASN A 68 -10.98 11.07 4.62
CA ASN A 68 -10.31 12.33 4.26
C ASN A 68 -9.07 12.13 3.36
N GLY A 69 -9.12 11.12 2.49
CA GLY A 69 -8.06 10.80 1.54
C GLY A 69 -7.91 11.86 0.45
N SER A 70 -6.71 11.94 -0.13
CA SER A 70 -6.46 12.83 -1.27
C SER A 70 -7.36 12.47 -2.46
N LYS A 71 -7.86 13.48 -3.18
CA LYS A 71 -8.64 13.30 -4.42
C LYS A 71 -7.84 12.63 -5.55
N THR A 72 -6.52 12.63 -5.45
CA THR A 72 -5.60 12.00 -6.40
C THR A 72 -4.95 10.74 -5.83
N SER A 73 -5.53 10.14 -4.79
CA SER A 73 -5.01 8.96 -4.10
C SER A 73 -4.86 7.76 -5.05
N GLN A 74 -3.71 7.09 -5.00
CA GLN A 74 -3.45 5.87 -5.77
C GLN A 74 -4.24 4.64 -5.24
N HIS A 75 -4.75 4.68 -4.00
CA HIS A 75 -5.67 3.65 -3.51
C HIS A 75 -6.93 3.57 -4.37
N MET A 76 -7.46 4.71 -4.84
CA MET A 76 -8.62 4.74 -5.73
C MET A 76 -8.35 4.16 -7.11
N ALA A 77 -7.08 4.14 -7.52
CA ALA A 77 -6.66 3.55 -8.78
C ALA A 77 -6.36 2.04 -8.68
N GLY A 78 -6.36 1.46 -7.47
CA GLY A 78 -5.86 0.11 -7.22
C GLY A 78 -4.34 -0.01 -7.30
N GLU A 79 -3.62 1.09 -7.14
CA GLU A 79 -2.16 1.18 -7.32
C GLU A 79 -1.39 1.28 -5.99
N ALA A 80 -2.09 1.36 -4.86
CA ALA A 80 -1.46 1.51 -3.56
C ALA A 80 -2.08 0.58 -2.52
N ALA A 81 -1.26 0.24 -1.53
CA ALA A 81 -1.65 -0.46 -0.32
C ALA A 81 -0.93 0.14 0.88
N ASP A 82 -1.63 0.19 2.00
CA ASP A 82 -1.04 0.37 3.31
C ASP A 82 -0.78 -1.03 3.90
N ILE A 83 0.45 -1.25 4.36
CA ILE A 83 0.94 -2.55 4.80
C ILE A 83 1.57 -2.49 6.20
N ALA A 84 1.56 -3.63 6.89
CA ALA A 84 2.25 -3.84 8.15
C ALA A 84 2.83 -5.26 8.20
N VAL A 85 3.87 -5.45 9.01
CA VAL A 85 4.50 -6.76 9.27
C VAL A 85 4.66 -6.89 10.79
N ASP A 86 4.25 -8.03 11.33
CA ASP A 86 4.23 -8.23 12.77
C ASP A 86 5.65 -8.12 13.37
N GLY A 87 5.81 -7.22 14.35
CA GLY A 87 7.09 -6.99 15.01
C GLY A 87 8.11 -6.18 14.21
N ALA A 88 7.77 -5.68 13.03
CA ALA A 88 8.64 -4.82 12.21
C ALA A 88 8.17 -3.36 12.21
N PRO A 89 9.03 -2.39 12.59
CA PRO A 89 8.73 -0.97 12.46
C PRO A 89 8.49 -0.54 11.01
N ALA A 90 7.58 0.42 10.78
CA ALA A 90 7.28 0.94 9.45
C ALA A 90 8.53 1.41 8.68
N ARG A 91 9.46 2.06 9.39
CA ARG A 91 10.73 2.51 8.82
C ARG A 91 11.56 1.36 8.25
N ASP A 92 11.61 0.22 8.94
CA ASP A 92 12.41 -0.93 8.53
C ASP A 92 11.78 -1.64 7.32
N ILE A 93 10.44 -1.71 7.27
CA ILE A 93 9.70 -2.21 6.11
C ILE A 93 9.96 -1.31 4.88
N ALA A 94 9.86 0.02 5.04
CA ALA A 94 10.18 0.97 3.98
C ALA A 94 11.64 0.87 3.52
N ALA A 95 12.57 0.72 4.46
CA ALA A 95 13.99 0.53 4.17
C ALA A 95 14.23 -0.78 3.39
N ALA A 96 13.50 -1.86 3.68
CA ALA A 96 13.57 -3.11 2.91
C ALA A 96 13.11 -2.90 1.46
N ILE A 97 11.98 -2.22 1.23
CA ILE A 97 11.48 -1.89 -0.10
C ILE A 97 12.54 -1.12 -0.92
N VAL A 98 13.19 -0.12 -0.30
CA VAL A 98 14.24 0.68 -0.94
C VAL A 98 15.50 -0.14 -1.20
N ARG A 99 15.97 -0.90 -0.21
CA ARG A 99 17.18 -1.74 -0.29
C ARG A 99 17.09 -2.77 -1.40
N LEU A 100 15.94 -3.41 -1.55
CA LEU A 100 15.68 -4.40 -2.59
C LEU A 100 15.57 -3.80 -4.00
N GLY A 101 15.45 -2.47 -4.10
CA GLY A 101 15.25 -1.81 -5.38
C GLY A 101 13.89 -2.10 -6.01
N LEU A 102 12.88 -2.49 -5.22
CA LEU A 102 11.54 -2.81 -5.74
C LEU A 102 10.96 -1.63 -6.51
N PRO A 103 10.17 -1.84 -7.57
CA PRO A 103 9.75 -0.81 -8.53
C PRO A 103 8.61 0.10 -8.03
N PHE A 104 8.67 0.61 -6.80
CA PHE A 104 7.66 1.53 -6.25
C PHE A 104 7.66 2.92 -6.93
N ASP A 105 6.49 3.58 -6.91
CA ASP A 105 6.30 4.99 -7.26
C ASP A 105 6.45 5.89 -6.03
N GLN A 106 5.78 5.54 -4.93
CA GLN A 106 5.90 6.22 -3.63
C GLN A 106 5.90 5.22 -2.47
N VAL A 107 6.76 5.47 -1.48
CA VAL A 107 6.75 4.80 -0.17
C VAL A 107 6.65 5.88 0.90
N ILE A 108 5.74 5.71 1.85
CA ILE A 108 5.61 6.58 3.02
C ILE A 108 5.57 5.70 4.26
N TRP A 109 6.50 5.90 5.19
CA TRP A 109 6.44 5.24 6.49
C TRP A 109 5.87 6.20 7.53
N TYR A 110 4.92 5.71 8.32
CA TYR A 110 4.20 6.50 9.32
C TYR A 110 4.73 6.18 10.71
N ASP A 111 4.88 7.22 11.54
CA ASP A 111 5.15 7.03 12.97
C ASP A 111 4.03 6.20 13.63
N PRO A 112 4.31 5.49 14.73
CA PRO A 112 3.32 4.70 15.46
C PRO A 112 2.05 5.50 15.83
N GLU A 113 2.22 6.78 16.21
CA GLU A 113 1.13 7.71 16.54
C GLU A 113 0.23 8.04 15.34
N ARG A 114 0.71 7.78 14.11
CA ARG A 114 -0.04 7.90 12.86
C ARG A 114 -0.42 6.54 12.26
N GLY A 115 -0.37 5.49 13.07
CA GLY A 115 -0.82 4.14 12.74
C GLY A 115 0.30 3.17 12.38
N GLY A 116 1.56 3.60 12.30
CA GLY A 116 2.71 2.68 12.19
C GLY A 116 2.74 1.78 10.95
N HIS A 117 2.00 2.14 9.89
CA HIS A 117 1.97 1.38 8.63
C HIS A 117 2.94 1.99 7.60
N VAL A 118 3.18 1.24 6.52
CA VAL A 118 3.84 1.75 5.32
C VAL A 118 2.81 1.87 4.22
N HIS A 119 2.65 3.07 3.67
CA HIS A 119 2.01 3.25 2.37
C HIS A 119 3.01 2.90 1.28
N VAL A 120 2.62 2.06 0.33
CA VAL A 120 3.42 1.76 -0.87
C VAL A 120 2.54 1.79 -2.10
N SER A 121 3.04 2.42 -3.16
CA SER A 121 2.37 2.46 -4.46
C SER A 121 3.25 1.98 -5.60
N TYR A 122 2.61 1.39 -6.60
CA TYR A 122 3.20 0.93 -7.85
C TYR A 122 2.36 1.41 -9.02
N THR A 123 2.99 1.90 -10.08
CA THR A 123 2.28 2.30 -11.29
C THR A 123 3.13 2.05 -12.53
N SER A 124 2.47 1.56 -13.58
CA SER A 124 3.02 1.43 -14.93
C SER A 124 2.49 2.52 -15.88
N ARG A 125 1.67 3.44 -15.37
CA ARG A 125 1.01 4.48 -16.19
C ARG A 125 1.91 5.66 -16.51
N TRP A 126 2.98 5.83 -15.74
CA TRP A 126 3.97 6.90 -15.90
C TRP A 126 5.32 6.45 -15.36
N ASN A 127 6.35 7.28 -15.56
CA ASN A 127 7.66 7.04 -14.97
C ASN A 127 7.59 7.22 -13.45
N PRO A 128 7.89 6.19 -12.64
CA PRO A 128 7.71 6.23 -11.19
C PRO A 128 8.52 7.35 -10.56
N ARG A 129 7.91 8.06 -9.61
CA ARG A 129 8.53 9.18 -8.89
C ARG A 129 9.69 8.75 -8.00
N ARG A 130 9.72 7.48 -7.58
CA ARG A 130 10.72 6.90 -6.65
C ARG A 130 10.78 7.67 -5.32
N GLN A 131 9.65 8.16 -4.86
CA GLN A 131 9.61 9.03 -3.67
C GLN A 131 9.59 8.19 -2.39
N VAL A 132 10.46 8.54 -1.44
CA VAL A 132 10.46 7.97 -0.09
C VAL A 132 10.19 9.10 0.89
N LEU A 133 9.14 8.94 1.70
CA LEU A 133 8.69 9.94 2.65
C LEU A 133 8.56 9.35 4.05
N HIS A 134 8.73 10.21 5.04
CA HIS A 134 8.37 9.98 6.44
C HIS A 134 7.15 10.83 6.79
N ALA A 135 6.19 10.23 7.49
CA ALA A 135 5.03 10.89 8.07
C ALA A 135 5.18 10.95 9.60
N PRO A 136 5.83 12.01 10.15
CA PRO A 136 6.10 12.12 11.57
C PRO A 136 4.83 12.39 12.38
N ALA A 137 4.87 12.07 13.69
CA ALA A 137 3.80 12.33 14.64
C ALA A 137 3.42 13.82 14.74
N ALA A 138 4.39 14.72 14.53
CA ALA A 138 4.18 16.16 14.49
C ALA A 138 3.35 16.65 13.27
N GLY A 139 3.05 15.76 12.32
CA GLY A 139 2.31 16.07 11.10
C GLY A 139 3.21 16.46 9.92
N GLY A 140 2.59 16.61 8.74
CA GLY A 140 3.30 16.85 7.49
C GLY A 140 4.01 15.61 6.95
N TYR A 141 4.98 15.84 6.07
CA TYR A 141 5.82 14.84 5.45
C TYR A 141 7.25 15.37 5.27
N THR A 142 8.26 14.54 5.50
CA THR A 142 9.67 14.82 5.21
C THR A 142 10.24 13.78 4.24
N GLU A 143 11.28 14.12 3.49
CA GLU A 143 11.88 13.19 2.53
C GLU A 143 12.86 12.23 3.21
N GLY A 144 12.85 10.97 2.78
CA GLY A 144 13.82 9.95 3.17
C GLY A 144 13.34 8.92 4.19
N LEU A 145 14.29 8.07 4.59
CA LEU A 145 14.15 7.02 5.60
C LEU A 145 14.58 7.50 6.98
#